data_AF-A0A1G0YVU0-F1
#
_entry.id   AF-A0A1G0YVU0-F1
#
_cell.length_a   1.000
_cell.length_b   1.000
_cell.length_c   1.000
_cell.angle_alpha   90.00
_cell.angle_beta   90.00
_cell.angle_gamma   90.00
#
_symmetry.space_group_name_H-M   'P 1'
#
loop_
_entity.id
_entity.type
_entity.pdbx_description
1 polymer ?
#
loop_
_entity_poly.entity_id
_entity_poly.type
_entity_poly.pdbx_seq_one_letter_code
_entity_poly.pdbx_strand_id
1 'polypeptide(L)'
;MENQHKRSIADDACRLRELVKYIGDLPLESIHIGALQGFIEGRRKDAVSSRTINHGLKIVRRILNLAASEWMDEYGLTWLLSAAKIKLLPEHDLRKPYPLSWDEQNKLFNELPSHLEKMALFAVNTGCRDQEICELRWEWEIKISELPHILVFIIPAELVKNGEERLVVCNDTARSVVNTERGKHPTHVFSYRGRPLARMLSTGWRDARCKAELATVRVHDLKHTFGRRLRAAGVSFEDRQDLLGHRSGRITTHYSSAELQNLYEAANSVCEKQKSGVILTLLRNPNFKPKSHAKQEATVFSL
;
A
#
# COMPACT_ATOMS: atom_id res chain seq x y z
N MET A 1 8.65 -23.74 14.76
CA MET A 1 9.27 -22.40 14.65
C MET A 1 8.19 -21.35 14.74
N GLU A 2 8.39 -20.35 15.60
CA GLU A 2 7.47 -19.21 15.76
C GLU A 2 7.46 -18.34 14.48
N ASN A 3 6.34 -17.69 14.16
CA ASN A 3 6.21 -16.66 13.10
C ASN A 3 6.38 -17.09 11.62
N GLN A 4 6.32 -18.39 11.27
CA GLN A 4 6.41 -18.84 9.87
C GLN A 4 5.35 -18.23 8.93
N HIS A 5 4.20 -17.83 9.48
CA HIS A 5 3.10 -17.18 8.73
C HIS A 5 3.39 -15.69 8.41
N LYS A 6 4.44 -15.09 8.98
CA LYS A 6 4.72 -13.66 8.83
C LYS A 6 5.36 -13.36 7.48
N ARG A 7 4.60 -12.77 6.55
CA ARG A 7 5.09 -12.40 5.20
C ARG A 7 6.33 -11.51 5.19
N SER A 8 6.54 -10.70 6.22
CA SER A 8 7.71 -9.82 6.34
C SER A 8 8.93 -10.48 7.01
N ILE A 9 8.93 -11.80 7.27
CA ILE A 9 10.00 -12.45 8.05
C ILE A 9 11.37 -12.31 7.39
N ALA A 10 11.47 -12.44 6.06
CA ALA A 10 12.73 -12.29 5.33
C ALA A 10 13.26 -10.84 5.40
N ASP A 11 12.35 -9.87 5.22
CA ASP A 11 12.66 -8.44 5.37
C ASP A 11 13.14 -8.11 6.79
N ASP A 12 12.46 -8.66 7.79
CA ASP A 12 12.79 -8.44 9.19
C ASP A 12 14.12 -9.08 9.55
N ALA A 13 14.42 -10.28 9.03
CA ALA A 13 15.72 -10.92 9.17
C ALA A 13 16.84 -10.10 8.49
N CYS A 14 16.58 -9.50 7.33
CA CYS A 14 17.54 -8.58 6.70
C CYS A 14 17.80 -7.34 7.55
N ARG A 15 16.75 -6.72 8.10
CA ARG A 15 16.87 -5.53 8.96
C ARG A 15 17.57 -5.87 10.27
N LEU A 16 17.28 -7.05 10.83
CA LEU A 16 17.93 -7.53 12.04
C LEU A 16 19.43 -7.77 11.82
N ARG A 17 19.83 -8.33 10.67
CA ARG A 17 21.25 -8.48 10.28
C ARG A 17 22.03 -7.16 10.26
N GLU A 18 21.38 -6.06 9.88
CA GLU A 18 22.02 -4.74 9.98
C GLU A 18 22.06 -4.21 11.42
N LEU A 19 21.02 -4.48 12.22
CA LEU A 19 20.95 -4.08 13.63
C LEU A 19 22.01 -4.77 14.48
N VAL A 20 22.20 -6.09 14.32
CA VAL A 20 23.13 -6.87 15.15
C VAL A 20 24.58 -6.42 15.01
N LYS A 21 24.96 -5.72 13.93
CA LYS A 21 26.29 -5.10 13.80
C LYS A 21 26.56 -4.02 14.87
N TYR A 22 25.51 -3.46 15.47
CA TYR A 22 25.60 -2.39 16.47
C TYR A 22 25.29 -2.87 17.88
N ILE A 23 24.40 -3.85 18.03
CA ILE A 23 23.87 -4.30 19.34
C ILE A 23 24.00 -5.81 19.56
N GLY A 24 24.64 -6.55 18.66
CA GLY A 24 24.63 -8.02 18.66
C GLY A 24 25.36 -8.65 19.84
N ASP A 25 26.37 -7.96 20.38
CA ASP A 25 27.15 -8.42 21.53
C ASP A 25 26.59 -7.92 22.87
N LEU A 26 25.50 -7.14 22.84
CA LEU A 26 24.87 -6.61 24.06
C LEU A 26 23.87 -7.62 24.61
N PRO A 27 23.85 -7.83 25.94
CA PRO A 27 22.79 -8.62 26.57
C PRO A 27 21.46 -7.86 26.46
N LEU A 28 20.34 -8.60 26.44
CA LEU A 28 19.01 -8.03 26.15
C LEU A 28 18.63 -6.89 27.11
N GLU A 29 19.04 -6.98 28.38
CA GLU A 29 18.79 -5.99 29.43
C GLU A 29 19.48 -4.65 29.13
N SER A 30 20.59 -4.69 28.37
CA SER A 30 21.34 -3.50 27.97
C SER A 30 20.82 -2.87 26.69
N ILE A 31 19.80 -3.44 26.04
CA ILE A 31 19.23 -2.87 24.82
C ILE A 31 18.17 -1.82 25.17
N HIS A 32 18.59 -0.55 25.15
CA HIS A 32 17.74 0.62 25.30
C HIS A 32 17.95 1.64 24.16
N ILE A 33 17.19 2.74 24.17
CA ILE A 33 17.29 3.77 23.11
C ILE A 33 18.70 4.39 22.99
N GLY A 34 19.50 4.35 24.05
CA GLY A 34 20.89 4.82 24.07
C GLY A 34 21.80 3.88 23.30
N ALA A 35 21.72 2.57 23.57
CA ALA A 35 22.43 1.54 22.82
C ALA A 35 22.10 1.55 21.32
N LEU A 36 20.88 1.97 20.96
CA LEU A 36 20.44 2.10 19.56
C LEU A 36 20.89 3.40 18.87
N GLN A 37 21.55 4.35 19.55
CA GLN A 37 21.99 5.60 18.91
C GLN A 37 23.03 5.36 17.82
N GLY A 38 24.00 4.47 18.06
CA GLY A 38 25.00 4.13 17.04
C GLY A 38 24.37 3.62 15.74
N PHE A 39 23.34 2.77 15.85
CA PHE A 39 22.55 2.33 14.70
C PHE A 39 21.82 3.50 14.04
N ILE A 40 21.12 4.35 14.81
CA ILE A 40 20.37 5.48 14.26
C ILE A 40 21.29 6.45 13.51
N GLU A 41 22.43 6.80 14.10
CA GLU A 41 23.42 7.72 13.53
C GLU A 41 24.09 7.14 12.30
N GLY A 42 24.52 5.87 12.35
CA GLY A 42 25.09 5.16 11.21
C GLY A 42 24.13 5.15 10.02
N ARG A 43 22.86 4.78 10.25
CA ARG A 43 21.85 4.75 9.17
C ARG A 43 21.49 6.14 8.65
N ARG A 44 21.52 7.18 9.49
CA ARG A 44 21.37 8.57 9.04
C ARG A 44 22.54 9.01 8.16
N LYS A 45 23.77 8.62 8.52
CA LYS A 45 24.97 8.88 7.71
C LYS A 45 24.87 8.22 6.34
N ASP A 46 24.25 7.05 6.27
CA ASP A 46 23.93 6.34 5.00
C ASP A 46 22.75 6.96 4.23
N ALA A 47 22.24 8.13 4.65
CA ALA A 47 21.09 8.82 4.07
C ALA A 47 19.81 7.96 4.01
N VAL A 48 19.65 7.02 4.95
CA VAL A 48 18.48 6.14 5.03
C VAL A 48 17.31 6.87 5.69
N SER A 49 16.11 6.74 5.10
CA SER A 49 14.92 7.43 5.60
C SER A 49 14.56 7.04 7.05
N SER A 50 14.03 7.99 7.82
CA SER A 50 13.55 7.76 9.19
C SER A 50 12.57 6.58 9.29
N ARG A 51 11.72 6.37 8.27
CA ARG A 51 10.79 5.24 8.20
C ARG A 51 11.53 3.90 8.17
N THR A 52 12.57 3.79 7.35
CA THR A 52 13.38 2.57 7.24
C THR A 52 14.11 2.29 8.55
N ILE A 53 14.66 3.33 9.20
CA ILE A 53 15.27 3.20 10.53
C ILE A 53 14.23 2.74 11.56
N ASN A 54 13.03 3.35 11.53
CA ASN A 54 11.91 2.96 12.39
C ASN A 54 11.48 1.51 12.20
N HIS A 55 11.60 0.93 11.00
CA HIS A 55 11.34 -0.51 10.80
C HIS A 55 12.30 -1.38 11.60
N GLY A 56 13.59 -1.03 11.63
CA GLY A 56 14.57 -1.68 12.51
C GLY A 56 14.19 -1.54 14.00
N LEU A 57 13.91 -0.30 14.44
CA LEU A 57 13.52 -0.03 15.83
C LEU A 57 12.24 -0.79 16.25
N LYS A 58 11.28 -0.97 15.34
CA LYS A 58 10.06 -1.77 15.58
C LYS A 58 10.37 -3.24 15.80
N ILE A 59 11.36 -3.80 15.11
CA ILE A 59 11.80 -5.19 15.28
C ILE A 59 12.38 -5.37 16.67
N VAL A 60 13.33 -4.51 17.07
CA VAL A 60 13.94 -4.56 18.42
C VAL A 60 12.87 -4.41 19.49
N ARG A 61 11.96 -3.42 19.34
CA ARG A 61 10.86 -3.23 20.29
C ARG A 61 9.98 -4.48 20.41
N ARG A 62 9.66 -5.13 19.29
CA ARG A 62 8.88 -6.36 19.31
C ARG A 62 9.62 -7.48 20.05
N ILE A 63 10.91 -7.67 19.79
CA ILE A 63 11.75 -8.67 20.45
C ILE A 63 11.78 -8.44 21.96
N LEU A 64 12.06 -7.20 22.41
CA LEU A 64 12.11 -6.88 23.85
C LEU A 64 10.75 -7.08 24.53
N ASN A 65 9.65 -6.74 23.86
CA ASN A 65 8.31 -6.98 24.40
C ASN A 65 8.04 -8.49 24.54
N LEU A 66 8.33 -9.29 23.50
CA LEU A 66 8.16 -10.75 23.57
C LEU A 66 9.01 -11.36 24.67
N ALA A 67 10.28 -10.94 24.80
CA ALA A 67 11.17 -11.37 25.87
C ALA A 67 10.65 -11.01 27.28
N ALA A 68 9.89 -9.91 27.40
CA ALA A 68 9.32 -9.45 28.67
C ALA A 68 7.92 -10.00 28.98
N SER A 69 7.25 -10.70 28.06
CA SER A 69 5.85 -11.10 28.24
C SER A 69 5.49 -12.51 27.76
N GLU A 70 6.03 -12.97 26.65
CA GLU A 70 5.60 -14.22 26.00
C GLU A 70 6.69 -15.30 26.01
N TRP A 71 7.96 -14.91 25.82
CA TRP A 71 9.07 -15.85 25.86
C TRP A 71 9.43 -16.15 27.30
N MET A 72 9.44 -17.44 27.63
CA MET A 72 9.83 -17.95 28.94
C MET A 72 11.13 -18.76 28.82
N ASP A 73 11.92 -18.77 29.88
CA ASP A 73 13.05 -19.66 30.03
C ASP A 73 12.61 -21.06 30.52
N GLU A 74 13.58 -21.94 30.78
CA GLU A 74 13.34 -23.30 31.27
C GLU A 74 12.68 -23.37 32.66
N TYR A 75 12.66 -22.25 33.40
CA TYR A 75 12.07 -22.11 34.72
C TYR A 75 10.70 -21.42 34.69
N GLY A 76 10.18 -21.10 33.50
CA GLY A 76 8.90 -20.42 33.34
C GLY A 76 8.93 -18.93 33.67
N LEU A 77 10.12 -18.32 33.72
CA LEU A 77 10.30 -16.88 33.91
C LEU A 77 10.49 -16.18 32.58
N THR A 78 10.04 -14.94 32.47
CA THR A 78 10.30 -14.13 31.28
C THR A 78 11.78 -13.79 31.17
N TRP A 79 12.31 -13.78 29.94
CA TRP A 79 13.71 -13.42 29.68
C TRP A 79 14.06 -11.99 30.11
N LEU A 80 13.07 -11.10 30.17
CA LEU A 80 13.20 -9.75 30.70
C LEU A 80 12.13 -9.50 31.76
N LEU A 81 12.48 -8.75 32.81
CA LEU A 81 11.51 -8.25 33.79
C LEU A 81 10.60 -7.18 33.19
N SER A 82 11.14 -6.33 32.30
CA SER A 82 10.37 -5.33 31.58
C SER A 82 11.08 -4.91 30.29
N ALA A 83 10.30 -4.55 29.27
CA ALA A 83 10.84 -4.09 28.01
C ALA A 83 11.21 -2.60 28.05
N ALA A 84 12.42 -2.25 27.61
CA ALA A 84 12.85 -0.86 27.51
C ALA A 84 11.98 -0.07 26.50
N LYS A 85 11.64 1.16 26.87
CA LYS A 85 10.86 2.05 25.99
C LYS A 85 11.71 2.58 24.84
N ILE A 86 11.59 1.96 23.67
CA ILE A 86 12.18 2.46 22.43
C ILE A 86 11.25 3.52 21.84
N LYS A 87 11.70 4.75 21.58
CA LYS A 87 10.92 5.78 20.85
C LYS A 87 11.21 5.73 19.35
N LEU A 88 10.18 5.88 18.50
CA LEU A 88 10.39 6.01 17.05
C LEU A 88 10.81 7.42 16.68
N LEU A 89 11.58 7.54 15.61
CA LEU A 89 11.92 8.81 14.99
C LEU A 89 10.69 9.43 14.32
N PRO A 90 10.52 10.76 14.38
CA PRO A 90 9.45 11.42 13.65
C PRO A 90 9.64 11.26 12.13
N GLU A 91 8.53 11.02 11.42
CA GLU A 91 8.49 10.88 9.96
C GLU A 91 7.88 12.16 9.35
N HIS A 92 8.73 13.12 8.98
CA HIS A 92 8.27 14.41 8.43
C HIS A 92 8.01 14.37 6.92
N ASP A 93 8.66 13.46 6.19
CA ASP A 93 8.67 13.45 4.71
C ASP A 93 7.71 12.42 4.10
N LEU A 94 6.53 12.26 4.71
CA LEU A 94 5.53 11.35 4.17
C LEU A 94 4.94 11.92 2.89
N ARG A 95 5.24 11.26 1.77
CA ARG A 95 4.63 11.58 0.48
C ARG A 95 3.11 11.50 0.60
N LYS A 96 2.44 12.59 0.27
CA LYS A 96 0.97 12.66 0.21
C LYS A 96 0.47 11.87 -1.00
N PRO A 97 -0.76 11.32 -0.95
CA PRO A 97 -1.42 10.73 -2.11
C PRO A 97 -1.43 11.72 -3.28
N TYR A 98 -1.10 11.24 -4.49
CA TYR A 98 -1.11 12.04 -5.71
C TYR A 98 -2.14 11.50 -6.72
N PRO A 99 -3.43 11.85 -6.59
CA PRO A 99 -4.45 11.41 -7.53
C PRO A 99 -4.35 12.18 -8.84
N LEU A 100 -4.31 11.48 -9.96
CA LEU A 100 -4.15 12.06 -11.30
C LEU A 100 -5.42 12.80 -11.73
N SER A 101 -5.23 13.91 -12.43
CA SER A 101 -6.26 14.50 -13.29
C SER A 101 -6.49 13.65 -14.55
N TRP A 102 -7.55 13.93 -15.29
CA TRP A 102 -7.82 13.27 -16.57
C TRP A 102 -6.74 13.58 -17.62
N ASP A 103 -6.25 14.82 -17.68
CA ASP A 103 -5.17 15.23 -18.60
C ASP A 103 -3.87 14.48 -18.30
N GLU A 104 -3.48 14.41 -17.02
CA GLU A 104 -2.28 13.65 -16.61
C GLU A 104 -2.42 12.15 -16.88
N GLN A 105 -3.60 11.57 -16.65
CA GLN A 105 -3.87 10.18 -17.01
C GLN A 105 -3.66 9.97 -18.52
N ASN A 106 -4.25 10.82 -19.36
CA ASN A 106 -4.17 10.69 -20.81
C ASN A 106 -2.73 10.85 -21.31
N LYS A 107 -1.99 11.85 -20.81
CA LYS A 107 -0.57 12.02 -21.10
C LYS A 107 0.25 10.79 -20.72
N LEU A 108 0.09 10.28 -19.50
CA LEU A 108 0.81 9.10 -19.05
C LEU A 108 0.46 7.86 -19.87
N PHE A 109 -0.83 7.63 -20.14
CA PHE A 109 -1.32 6.41 -20.75
C PHE A 109 -0.93 6.33 -22.23
N ASN A 110 -0.91 7.45 -22.93
CA ASN A 110 -0.43 7.52 -24.32
C ASN A 110 1.06 7.16 -24.47
N GLU A 111 1.87 7.38 -23.42
CA GLU A 111 3.29 7.03 -23.41
C GLU A 111 3.57 5.59 -22.94
N LEU A 112 2.57 4.90 -22.37
CA LEU A 112 2.73 3.54 -21.88
C LEU A 112 2.73 2.53 -23.04
N PRO A 113 3.62 1.51 -23.01
CA PRO A 113 3.49 0.33 -23.85
C PRO A 113 2.11 -0.31 -23.69
N SER A 114 1.53 -0.85 -24.78
CA SER A 114 0.15 -1.36 -24.81
C SER A 114 -0.23 -2.30 -23.64
N HIS A 115 0.67 -3.19 -23.21
CA HIS A 115 0.38 -4.07 -22.07
C HIS A 115 0.30 -3.30 -20.73
N LEU A 116 1.16 -2.30 -20.51
CA LEU A 116 1.13 -1.48 -19.30
C LEU A 116 -0.02 -0.47 -19.31
N GLU A 117 -0.38 0.07 -20.48
CA GLU A 117 -1.53 0.96 -20.64
C GLU A 117 -2.81 0.25 -20.20
N LYS A 118 -3.05 -0.98 -20.67
CA LYS A 118 -4.17 -1.81 -20.24
C LYS A 118 -4.17 -2.11 -18.74
N MET A 119 -3.02 -2.50 -18.19
CA MET A 119 -2.89 -2.73 -16.75
C MET A 119 -3.15 -1.45 -15.95
N ALA A 120 -2.70 -0.29 -16.44
CA ALA A 120 -2.94 1.02 -15.82
C ALA A 120 -4.41 1.41 -15.88
N LEU A 121 -5.08 1.16 -17.01
CA LEU A 121 -6.50 1.40 -17.20
C LEU A 121 -7.34 0.51 -16.29
N PHE A 122 -6.95 -0.76 -16.13
CA PHE A 122 -7.55 -1.64 -15.12
C PHE A 122 -7.32 -1.12 -13.70
N ALA A 123 -6.09 -0.72 -13.35
CA ALA A 123 -5.75 -0.23 -12.02
C ALA A 123 -6.54 1.03 -11.61
N VAL A 124 -6.66 2.01 -12.51
CA VAL A 124 -7.33 3.30 -12.22
C VAL A 124 -8.85 3.16 -12.12
N ASN A 125 -9.41 2.04 -12.61
CA ASN A 125 -10.84 1.74 -12.58
C ASN A 125 -11.25 0.69 -11.53
N THR A 126 -10.28 0.08 -10.82
CA THR A 126 -10.54 -0.97 -9.81
C THR A 126 -9.87 -0.70 -8.47
N GLY A 127 -8.87 0.19 -8.42
CA GLY A 127 -8.12 0.48 -7.20
C GLY A 127 -7.24 -0.68 -6.70
N CYS A 128 -6.98 -1.67 -7.56
CA CYS A 128 -6.11 -2.79 -7.25
C CYS A 128 -4.65 -2.34 -7.04
N ARG A 129 -3.95 -3.06 -6.17
CA ARG A 129 -2.52 -2.89 -5.93
C ARG A 129 -1.71 -3.52 -7.08
N ASP A 130 -0.49 -3.06 -7.26
CA ASP A 130 0.45 -3.56 -8.29
C ASP A 130 0.51 -5.09 -8.35
N GLN A 131 0.74 -5.76 -7.21
CA GLN A 131 0.79 -7.21 -7.11
C GLN A 131 -0.57 -7.89 -7.38
N GLU A 132 -1.68 -7.29 -6.95
CA GLU A 132 -3.04 -7.83 -7.20
C GLU A 132 -3.34 -7.89 -8.71
N ILE A 133 -2.81 -6.94 -9.49
CA ILE A 133 -2.97 -6.89 -10.95
C ILE A 133 -2.01 -7.84 -11.65
N CYS A 134 -0.74 -7.83 -11.22
CA CYS A 134 0.32 -8.67 -11.78
C CYS A 134 0.03 -10.17 -11.65
N GLU A 135 -0.55 -10.58 -10.51
CA GLU A 135 -0.90 -11.97 -10.23
C GLU A 135 -2.34 -12.31 -10.60
N LEU A 136 -3.15 -11.39 -11.13
CA LEU A 136 -4.58 -11.62 -11.39
C LEU A 136 -4.80 -12.84 -12.31
N ARG A 137 -5.59 -13.83 -11.84
CA ARG A 137 -5.83 -15.10 -12.57
C ARG A 137 -7.26 -15.26 -13.04
N TRP A 138 -7.42 -15.99 -14.15
CA TRP A 138 -8.74 -16.36 -14.68
C TRP A 138 -9.53 -17.24 -13.74
N GLU A 139 -8.87 -18.09 -12.95
CA GLU A 139 -9.51 -18.98 -11.97
C GLU A 139 -10.22 -18.22 -10.83
N TRP A 140 -9.88 -16.95 -10.63
CA TRP A 140 -10.51 -16.08 -9.62
C TRP A 140 -11.72 -15.32 -10.15
N GLU A 141 -12.00 -15.42 -11.46
CA GLU A 141 -13.18 -14.81 -12.07
C GLU A 141 -14.44 -15.57 -11.65
N ILE A 142 -15.40 -14.87 -11.03
CA ILE A 142 -16.66 -15.48 -10.61
C ILE A 142 -17.74 -15.12 -11.62
N LYS A 143 -18.39 -16.15 -12.17
CA LYS A 143 -19.56 -16.00 -13.05
C LYS A 143 -20.83 -15.96 -12.20
N ILE A 144 -21.58 -14.88 -12.31
CA ILE A 144 -22.85 -14.67 -11.59
C ILE A 144 -23.97 -14.76 -12.62
N SER A 145 -24.73 -15.86 -12.59
CA SER A 145 -25.76 -16.16 -13.58
C SER A 145 -26.85 -15.09 -13.65
N GLU A 146 -27.20 -14.51 -12.50
CA GLU A 146 -28.24 -13.49 -12.34
C GLU A 146 -27.79 -12.11 -12.84
N LEU A 147 -26.47 -11.86 -12.90
CA LEU A 147 -25.87 -10.57 -13.25
C LEU A 147 -24.74 -10.74 -14.29
N PRO A 148 -25.05 -11.23 -15.51
CA PRO A 148 -24.04 -11.59 -16.51
C PRO A 148 -23.27 -10.38 -17.07
N HIS A 149 -23.75 -9.17 -16.79
CA HIS A 149 -23.08 -7.92 -17.17
C HIS A 149 -22.01 -7.49 -16.16
N ILE A 150 -22.03 -8.02 -14.93
CA ILE A 150 -21.03 -7.73 -13.92
C ILE A 150 -19.90 -8.74 -14.04
N LEU A 151 -18.66 -8.25 -14.04
CA LEU A 151 -17.46 -9.07 -13.97
C LEU A 151 -16.77 -8.81 -12.63
N VAL A 152 -16.57 -9.87 -11.84
CA VAL A 152 -15.88 -9.77 -10.55
C VAL A 152 -14.75 -10.79 -10.44
N PHE A 153 -13.73 -10.44 -9.65
CA PHE A 153 -12.70 -11.38 -9.20
C PHE A 153 -12.69 -11.48 -7.68
N ILE A 154 -12.43 -12.66 -7.13
CA ILE A 154 -12.12 -12.85 -5.71
C ILE A 154 -10.65 -13.24 -5.60
N ILE A 155 -9.80 -12.28 -5.21
CA ILE A 155 -8.37 -12.52 -5.03
C ILE A 155 -8.15 -13.21 -3.67
N PRO A 156 -7.45 -14.36 -3.61
CA PRO A 156 -7.21 -15.10 -2.38
C PRO A 156 -6.48 -14.30 -1.31
N ALA A 157 -6.81 -14.57 -0.05
CA ALA A 157 -6.26 -13.87 1.13
C ALA A 157 -4.73 -13.89 1.18
N GLU A 158 -4.09 -14.95 0.69
CA GLU A 158 -2.63 -15.16 0.65
C GLU A 158 -1.91 -14.08 -0.17
N LEU A 159 -2.59 -13.52 -1.18
CA LEU A 159 -2.02 -12.51 -2.08
C LEU A 159 -2.40 -11.08 -1.67
N VAL A 160 -3.42 -10.92 -0.83
CA VAL A 160 -3.89 -9.63 -0.36
C VAL A 160 -3.11 -9.20 0.88
N LYS A 161 -2.56 -7.99 0.88
CA LYS A 161 -1.69 -7.47 1.96
C LYS A 161 -2.27 -7.61 3.38
N ASN A 162 -3.60 -7.59 3.49
CA ASN A 162 -4.31 -7.61 4.77
C ASN A 162 -4.70 -9.02 5.23
N GLY A 163 -4.42 -10.07 4.44
CA GLY A 163 -4.77 -11.45 4.79
C GLY A 163 -6.26 -11.76 4.75
N GLU A 164 -7.04 -10.98 4.00
CA GLU A 164 -8.47 -11.16 3.77
C GLU A 164 -8.69 -11.25 2.25
N GLU A 165 -9.69 -12.01 1.83
CA GLU A 165 -10.08 -12.07 0.41
C GLU A 165 -10.43 -10.68 -0.12
N ARG A 166 -10.17 -10.47 -1.42
CA ARG A 166 -10.39 -9.18 -2.06
C ARG A 166 -11.34 -9.35 -3.24
N LEU A 167 -12.58 -8.91 -3.04
CA LEU A 167 -13.55 -8.72 -4.13
C LEU A 167 -13.09 -7.55 -5.01
N VAL A 168 -12.95 -7.77 -6.31
CA VAL A 168 -12.68 -6.73 -7.31
C VAL A 168 -13.88 -6.66 -8.24
N VAL A 169 -14.66 -5.59 -8.16
CA VAL A 169 -15.77 -5.32 -9.07
C VAL A 169 -15.25 -4.53 -10.28
N CYS A 170 -15.41 -5.07 -11.48
CA CYS A 170 -14.97 -4.41 -12.70
C CYS A 170 -16.09 -3.52 -13.25
N ASN A 171 -15.83 -2.21 -13.33
CA ASN A 171 -16.67 -1.29 -14.11
C ASN A 171 -16.56 -1.58 -15.62
N ASP A 172 -17.33 -0.87 -16.45
CA ASP A 172 -17.40 -1.09 -17.90
C ASP A 172 -16.02 -1.00 -18.58
N THR A 173 -15.20 -0.04 -18.14
CA THR A 173 -13.86 0.18 -18.71
C THR A 173 -12.92 -0.97 -18.32
N ALA A 174 -12.88 -1.35 -17.04
CA ALA A 174 -12.08 -2.47 -16.56
C ALA A 174 -12.51 -3.80 -17.20
N ARG A 175 -13.83 -4.04 -17.32
CA ARG A 175 -14.40 -5.21 -17.98
C ARG A 175 -13.99 -5.29 -19.45
N SER A 176 -14.04 -4.16 -20.16
CA SER A 176 -13.58 -4.10 -21.56
C SER A 176 -12.11 -4.51 -21.67
N VAL A 177 -11.23 -3.95 -20.82
CA VAL A 177 -9.81 -4.30 -20.78
C VAL A 177 -9.60 -5.80 -20.57
N VAL A 178 -10.23 -6.37 -19.53
CA VAL A 178 -10.13 -7.81 -19.21
C VAL A 178 -10.53 -8.66 -20.40
N ASN A 179 -11.62 -8.31 -21.08
CA ASN A 179 -12.07 -9.05 -22.26
C ASN A 179 -11.06 -9.00 -23.42
N THR A 180 -10.30 -7.91 -23.59
CA THR A 180 -9.24 -7.84 -24.62
C THR A 180 -8.03 -8.72 -24.32
N GLU A 181 -7.90 -9.22 -23.09
CA GLU A 181 -6.79 -10.08 -22.67
C GLU A 181 -7.12 -11.58 -22.69
N ARG A 182 -8.40 -11.94 -22.89
CA ARG A 182 -8.81 -13.34 -22.99
C ARG A 182 -8.07 -14.05 -24.13
N GLY A 183 -7.62 -15.28 -23.85
CA GLY A 183 -6.90 -16.12 -24.81
C GLY A 183 -5.41 -15.80 -24.99
N LYS A 184 -4.87 -14.72 -24.39
CA LYS A 184 -3.44 -14.38 -24.52
C LYS A 184 -2.52 -15.16 -23.60
N HIS A 185 -3.03 -15.58 -22.45
CA HIS A 185 -2.28 -16.33 -21.46
C HIS A 185 -3.20 -17.30 -20.72
N PRO A 186 -2.77 -18.55 -20.45
CA PRO A 186 -3.65 -19.61 -19.95
C PRO A 186 -4.15 -19.37 -18.52
N THR A 187 -3.33 -18.77 -17.66
CA THR A 187 -3.65 -18.64 -16.21
C THR A 187 -3.87 -17.21 -15.76
N HIS A 188 -2.97 -16.29 -16.13
CA HIS A 188 -3.03 -14.87 -15.75
C HIS A 188 -3.83 -14.02 -16.74
N VAL A 189 -4.53 -13.00 -16.22
CA VAL A 189 -5.26 -11.99 -16.99
C VAL A 189 -4.29 -11.10 -17.74
N PHE A 190 -3.24 -10.60 -17.07
CA PHE A 190 -2.24 -9.74 -17.68
C PHE A 190 -0.93 -10.48 -17.86
N SER A 191 -0.33 -10.36 -19.05
CA SER A 191 0.96 -10.96 -19.36
C SER A 191 1.74 -10.11 -20.37
N TYR A 192 3.05 -10.32 -20.43
CA TYR A 192 3.91 -9.74 -21.44
C TYR A 192 4.84 -10.82 -22.00
N ARG A 193 4.82 -10.99 -23.33
CA ARG A 193 5.62 -12.02 -24.03
C ARG A 193 5.43 -13.43 -23.43
N GLY A 194 4.17 -13.79 -23.14
CA GLY A 194 3.81 -15.10 -22.61
C GLY A 194 4.20 -15.35 -21.16
N ARG A 195 4.59 -14.31 -20.41
CA ARG A 195 4.94 -14.43 -18.98
C ARG A 195 4.16 -13.41 -18.14
N PRO A 196 3.75 -13.77 -16.91
CA PRO A 196 3.24 -12.81 -15.94
C PRO A 196 4.30 -11.74 -15.63
N LEU A 197 3.84 -10.54 -15.26
CA LEU A 197 4.73 -9.46 -14.86
C LEU A 197 4.97 -9.53 -13.35
N ALA A 198 6.21 -9.37 -12.89
CA ALA A 198 6.48 -9.29 -11.45
C ALA A 198 6.05 -7.94 -10.83
N ARG A 199 5.96 -6.88 -11.64
CA ARG A 199 5.58 -5.52 -11.24
C ARG A 199 5.22 -4.66 -12.44
N MET A 200 4.24 -3.78 -12.28
CA MET A 200 3.90 -2.73 -13.24
C MET A 200 4.92 -1.60 -13.24
N LEU A 201 5.58 -1.30 -12.11
CA LEU A 201 6.67 -0.31 -12.03
C LEU A 201 7.96 -0.86 -12.66
N SER A 202 7.88 -1.20 -13.94
CA SER A 202 8.93 -1.70 -14.82
C SER A 202 9.74 -0.54 -15.42
N THR A 203 10.70 -0.85 -16.30
CA THR A 203 11.41 0.17 -17.08
C THR A 203 10.44 0.96 -17.96
N GLY A 204 9.54 0.27 -18.67
CA GLY A 204 8.54 0.91 -19.53
C GLY A 204 7.65 1.92 -18.80
N TRP A 205 7.23 1.62 -17.56
CA TRP A 205 6.49 2.60 -16.74
C TRP A 205 7.35 3.83 -16.39
N ARG A 206 8.61 3.61 -16.00
CA ARG A 206 9.53 4.71 -15.61
C ARG A 206 9.83 5.61 -16.81
N ASP A 207 9.99 5.04 -17.99
CA ASP A 207 10.25 5.78 -19.21
C ASP A 207 9.01 6.59 -19.61
N ALA A 208 7.83 5.97 -19.61
CA ALA A 208 6.56 6.62 -19.96
C ALA A 208 6.27 7.83 -19.05
N ARG A 209 6.42 7.68 -17.73
CA ARG A 209 6.18 8.80 -16.81
C ARG A 209 7.22 9.92 -16.94
N CYS A 210 8.43 9.64 -17.42
CA CYS A 210 9.41 10.69 -17.70
C CYS A 210 9.01 11.47 -18.96
N LYS A 211 8.60 10.78 -20.02
CA LYS A 211 8.11 11.40 -21.26
C LYS A 211 6.85 12.23 -21.04
N ALA A 212 5.94 11.76 -20.18
CA ALA A 212 4.73 12.47 -19.81
C ALA A 212 4.96 13.61 -18.77
N GLU A 213 6.22 13.93 -18.41
CA GLU A 213 6.57 14.94 -17.40
C GLU A 213 6.00 14.66 -15.99
N LEU A 214 5.72 13.39 -15.70
CA LEU A 214 5.10 12.87 -14.48
C LEU A 214 6.05 11.96 -13.70
N ALA A 215 7.34 12.32 -13.65
CA ALA A 215 8.45 11.49 -13.17
C ALA A 215 8.26 10.89 -11.76
N THR A 216 7.38 11.46 -10.93
CA THR A 216 7.15 10.99 -9.57
C THR A 216 5.92 10.08 -9.41
N VAL A 217 5.08 9.95 -10.44
CA VAL A 217 3.87 9.13 -10.40
C VAL A 217 4.21 7.64 -10.22
N ARG A 218 3.47 6.99 -9.33
CA ARG A 218 3.59 5.57 -8.97
C ARG A 218 2.33 4.83 -9.43
N VAL A 219 2.44 3.52 -9.61
CA VAL A 219 1.27 2.65 -9.87
C VAL A 219 0.20 2.81 -8.78
N HIS A 220 0.61 2.97 -7.52
CA HIS A 220 -0.32 3.15 -6.40
C HIS A 220 -1.09 4.48 -6.43
N ASP A 221 -0.60 5.48 -7.16
CA ASP A 221 -1.31 6.73 -7.37
C ASP A 221 -2.59 6.52 -8.20
N LEU A 222 -2.66 5.46 -9.02
CA LEU A 222 -3.89 5.06 -9.73
C LEU A 222 -4.98 4.60 -8.75
N LYS A 223 -4.62 3.87 -7.68
CA LYS A 223 -5.56 3.54 -6.61
C LYS A 223 -6.08 4.78 -5.89
N HIS A 224 -5.19 5.73 -5.59
CA HIS A 224 -5.61 7.01 -5.00
C HIS A 224 -6.52 7.81 -5.94
N THR A 225 -6.26 7.73 -7.24
CA THR A 225 -7.09 8.33 -8.28
C THR A 225 -8.50 7.73 -8.27
N PHE A 226 -8.62 6.40 -8.30
CA PHE A 226 -9.91 5.69 -8.20
C PHE A 226 -10.69 6.11 -6.95
N GLY A 227 -10.05 6.03 -5.77
CA GLY A 227 -10.69 6.39 -4.50
C GLY A 227 -11.13 7.86 -4.42
N ARG A 228 -10.38 8.78 -5.06
CA ARG A 228 -10.76 10.19 -5.13
C ARG A 228 -11.91 10.43 -6.10
N ARG A 229 -11.92 9.75 -7.25
CA ARG A 229 -13.04 9.83 -8.20
C ARG A 229 -14.32 9.32 -7.57
N LEU A 230 -14.28 8.17 -6.88
CA LEU A 230 -15.45 7.64 -6.17
C LEU A 230 -15.97 8.64 -5.13
N ARG A 231 -15.05 9.28 -4.40
CA ARG A 231 -15.42 10.32 -3.42
C ARG A 231 -16.07 11.53 -4.10
N ALA A 232 -15.54 11.96 -5.23
CA ALA A 232 -16.07 13.09 -5.99
C ALA A 232 -17.45 12.77 -6.60
N ALA A 233 -17.68 11.52 -7.01
CA ALA A 233 -18.96 11.02 -7.50
C ALA A 233 -20.00 10.76 -6.39
N GLY A 234 -19.69 11.08 -5.14
CA GLY A 234 -20.63 10.94 -4.02
C GLY A 234 -20.81 9.50 -3.50
N VAL A 235 -19.97 8.56 -3.92
CA VAL A 235 -20.02 7.16 -3.44
C VAL A 235 -19.78 7.11 -1.93
N SER A 236 -20.61 6.32 -1.25
CA SER A 236 -20.59 6.20 0.21
C SER A 236 -19.21 5.80 0.73
N PHE A 237 -18.91 6.12 2.00
CA PHE A 237 -17.62 5.73 2.58
C PHE A 237 -17.46 4.20 2.62
N GLU A 238 -18.56 3.50 2.92
CA GLU A 238 -18.63 2.03 3.00
C GLU A 238 -18.33 1.38 1.65
N ASP A 239 -19.07 1.75 0.61
CA ASP A 239 -18.86 1.21 -0.75
C ASP A 239 -17.46 1.53 -1.26
N ARG A 240 -16.90 2.70 -0.88
CA ARG A 240 -15.50 3.04 -1.20
C ARG A 240 -14.50 2.14 -0.46
N GLN A 241 -14.78 1.73 0.77
CA GLN A 241 -13.91 0.78 1.48
C GLN A 241 -13.92 -0.58 0.79
N ASP A 242 -15.10 -1.06 0.39
CA ASP A 242 -15.28 -2.33 -0.30
C ASP A 242 -14.62 -2.29 -1.68
N LEU A 243 -14.89 -1.26 -2.49
CA LEU A 243 -14.27 -1.06 -3.79
C LEU A 243 -12.76 -0.87 -3.72
N LEU A 244 -12.20 -0.32 -2.64
CA LEU A 244 -10.74 -0.17 -2.46
C LEU A 244 -10.08 -1.34 -1.72
N GLY A 245 -10.83 -2.33 -1.24
CA GLY A 245 -10.29 -3.44 -0.47
C GLY A 245 -9.58 -2.96 0.80
N HIS A 246 -10.18 -1.97 1.47
CA HIS A 246 -9.81 -1.61 2.82
C HIS A 246 -10.39 -2.65 3.77
N ARG A 247 -9.73 -2.91 4.92
CA ARG A 247 -10.36 -3.73 5.96
C ARG A 247 -11.66 -3.05 6.38
N SER A 248 -12.76 -3.65 6.00
CA SER A 248 -14.07 -3.41 6.57
C SER A 248 -14.33 -4.62 7.45
N GLY A 249 -14.78 -4.43 8.69
CA GLY A 249 -15.15 -5.56 9.57
C GLY A 249 -16.29 -6.43 9.03
N ARG A 250 -16.76 -6.14 7.80
CA ARG A 250 -17.86 -6.77 7.09
C ARG A 250 -17.43 -7.66 5.91
N ILE A 251 -16.13 -7.81 5.60
CA ILE A 251 -15.70 -8.70 4.50
C ILE A 251 -15.85 -10.15 4.97
N THR A 252 -17.08 -10.63 4.94
CA THR A 252 -17.42 -12.03 4.75
C THR A 252 -17.67 -12.21 3.26
N THR A 253 -17.35 -13.37 2.70
CA THR A 253 -17.44 -13.73 1.27
C THR A 253 -18.89 -13.81 0.75
N HIS A 254 -19.83 -13.17 1.43
CA HIS A 254 -21.26 -13.22 1.16
C HIS A 254 -21.76 -11.84 0.74
N TYR A 255 -21.56 -11.50 -0.52
CA TYR A 255 -22.24 -10.36 -1.14
C TYR A 255 -23.55 -10.83 -1.77
N SER A 256 -24.65 -10.15 -1.46
CA SER A 256 -25.90 -10.30 -2.18
C SER A 256 -25.79 -9.77 -3.62
N SER A 257 -26.66 -10.25 -4.50
CA SER A 257 -26.75 -9.73 -5.87
C SER A 257 -27.03 -8.22 -5.91
N ALA A 258 -27.86 -7.72 -4.99
CA ALA A 258 -28.14 -6.30 -4.85
C ALA A 258 -26.89 -5.49 -4.44
N GLU A 259 -26.08 -5.98 -3.49
CA GLU A 259 -24.83 -5.33 -3.10
C GLU A 259 -23.83 -5.31 -4.26
N LEU A 260 -23.70 -6.41 -5.02
CA LEU A 260 -22.82 -6.45 -6.20
C LEU A 260 -23.28 -5.46 -7.29
N GLN A 261 -24.59 -5.36 -7.53
CA GLN A 261 -25.16 -4.36 -8.45
C GLN A 261 -24.83 -2.93 -7.99
N ASN A 262 -25.01 -2.63 -6.70
CA ASN A 262 -24.70 -1.32 -6.13
C ASN A 262 -23.21 -0.98 -6.28
N LEU A 263 -22.32 -1.91 -5.96
CA LEU A 263 -20.87 -1.72 -6.09
C LEU A 263 -20.46 -1.52 -7.56
N TYR A 264 -21.10 -2.23 -8.48
CA TYR A 264 -20.87 -2.08 -9.92
C TYR A 264 -21.30 -0.70 -10.42
N GLU A 265 -22.49 -0.23 -10.04
CA GLU A 265 -22.98 1.10 -10.39
C GLU A 265 -22.10 2.20 -9.80
N ALA A 266 -21.70 2.06 -8.54
CA ALA A 266 -20.75 2.95 -7.88
C ALA A 266 -19.40 2.99 -8.61
N ALA A 267 -18.86 1.85 -9.04
CA ALA A 267 -17.62 1.79 -9.80
C ALA A 267 -17.76 2.36 -11.23
N ASN A 268 -18.95 2.29 -11.83
CA ASN A 268 -19.25 2.89 -13.13
C ASN A 268 -19.43 4.41 -13.07
N SER A 269 -19.81 4.96 -11.91
CA SER A 269 -19.94 6.42 -11.72
C SER A 269 -18.65 7.21 -11.99
N VAL A 270 -17.50 6.53 -12.02
CA VAL A 270 -16.17 7.12 -12.23
C VAL A 270 -15.58 6.84 -13.61
N CYS A 271 -16.33 6.18 -14.50
CA CYS A 271 -15.95 6.00 -15.90
C CYS A 271 -15.90 7.36 -16.61
N GLU A 272 -14.90 7.55 -17.47
CA GLU A 272 -14.61 8.84 -18.15
C GLU A 272 -15.80 9.42 -18.95
N LYS A 273 -16.72 8.55 -19.37
CA LYS A 273 -17.90 8.92 -20.17
C LYS A 273 -18.97 9.68 -19.38
N GLN A 274 -18.91 9.70 -18.05
CA GLN A 274 -19.82 10.44 -17.18
C GLN A 274 -19.20 11.80 -16.79
N LYS A 275 -19.07 12.72 -17.75
CA LYS A 275 -18.61 14.09 -17.46
C LYS A 275 -19.76 14.94 -16.91
N SER A 276 -19.64 15.40 -15.67
CA SER A 276 -19.93 16.80 -15.30
C SER A 276 -19.42 17.11 -13.89
N GLY A 277 -18.58 18.16 -13.76
CA GLY A 277 -18.18 18.84 -12.51
C GLY A 277 -17.56 17.93 -11.43
N VAL A 278 -16.30 18.05 -11.04
CA VAL A 278 -15.78 19.17 -10.26
C VAL A 278 -14.26 19.06 -10.31
N ILE A 279 -13.61 20.14 -10.76
CA ILE A 279 -12.18 20.34 -10.53
C ILE A 279 -12.01 20.60 -9.04
N LEU A 280 -11.36 19.67 -8.33
CA LEU A 280 -11.04 19.84 -6.91
C LEU A 280 -9.99 20.95 -6.75
N THR A 281 -10.44 22.16 -6.43
CA THR A 281 -9.60 23.23 -5.91
C THR A 281 -9.17 22.86 -4.50
N LEU A 282 -7.88 22.55 -4.30
CA LEU A 282 -7.28 22.52 -2.98
C LEU A 282 -7.23 23.96 -2.45
N LEU A 283 -8.21 24.35 -1.63
CA LEU A 283 -8.13 25.59 -0.86
C LEU A 283 -7.10 25.40 0.24
N ARG A 284 -5.84 25.79 -0.02
CA ARG A 284 -4.81 25.91 0.99
C ARG A 284 -4.85 27.35 1.48
N ASN A 285 -5.23 27.59 2.73
CA ASN A 285 -5.19 28.93 3.31
C ASN A 285 -3.73 29.45 3.30
N PRO A 286 -3.39 30.47 2.49
CA PRO A 286 -2.02 30.98 2.41
C PRO A 286 -1.56 31.62 3.74
N ASN A 287 -2.48 31.97 4.63
CA ASN A 287 -2.18 32.58 5.93
C ASN A 287 -1.86 31.56 7.03
N PHE A 288 -1.94 30.25 6.75
CA PHE A 288 -1.58 29.22 7.72
C PHE A 288 -0.06 29.00 7.75
N LYS A 289 0.66 29.82 8.52
CA LYS A 289 2.04 29.53 8.91
C LYS A 289 2.02 28.54 10.08
N PRO A 290 2.54 27.30 9.93
CA PRO A 290 2.73 26.43 11.09
C PRO A 290 3.70 27.13 12.05
N LYS A 291 3.30 27.31 13.31
CA LYS A 291 4.17 27.89 14.34
C LYS A 291 5.43 27.02 14.43
N SER A 292 6.58 27.58 14.06
CA SER A 292 7.87 27.00 14.41
C SER A 292 7.99 27.09 15.94
N HIS A 293 7.97 25.94 16.61
CA HIS A 293 8.38 25.91 18.01
C HIS A 293 9.87 26.21 18.05
N ALA A 294 10.20 27.47 18.35
CA ALA A 294 11.55 27.88 18.71
C ALA A 294 11.94 27.11 19.98
N LYS A 295 13.11 26.48 19.96
CA LYS A 295 13.78 25.98 21.15
C LYS A 295 13.96 27.17 22.10
N GLN A 296 13.30 27.15 23.25
CA GLN A 296 13.72 28.00 24.36
C GLN A 296 15.01 27.39 24.92
N GLU A 297 16.12 28.10 24.73
CA GLU A 297 17.32 27.92 25.53
C GLU A 297 16.97 28.24 26.98
N ALA A 298 17.13 27.26 27.87
CA ALA A 298 17.07 27.46 29.30
C ALA A 298 18.40 28.07 29.72
N THR A 299 18.41 29.38 29.96
CA THR A 299 19.49 30.06 30.66
C THR A 299 19.50 29.60 32.11
N VAL A 300 20.55 28.86 32.48
CA VAL A 300 20.90 28.55 33.86
C VAL A 300 21.28 29.85 34.56
N PHE A 301 20.53 30.25 35.58
CA PHE A 301 21.00 31.21 36.58
C PHE A 301 21.30 30.46 37.86
N SER A 302 22.57 30.52 38.24
CA SER A 302 23.12 30.18 39.54
C SER A 302 22.61 31.14 40.62
N LEU A 303 22.13 30.58 41.74
CA LEU A 303 22.50 30.88 43.12
C LEU A 303 21.95 29.77 44.02
#